data_AF-A0A4Y2TIH1-F1
#
_entry.id   AF-A0A4Y2TIH1-F1
#
_cell.length_a   1.000
_cell.length_b   1.000
_cell.length_c   1.000
_cell.angle_alpha   90.00
_cell.angle_beta   90.00
_cell.angle_gamma   90.00
#
_symmetry.space_group_name_H-M   'P 1'
#
loop_
_entity.id
_entity.type
_entity.pdbx_description
1 polymer ?
#
loop_
_entity_poly.entity_id
_entity_poly.type
_entity_poly.pdbx_seq_one_letter_code
_entity_poly.pdbx_strand_id
1 'polypeptide(L)'
;MKFTTSRSHDLRYHVLPHADCFRDLGTSDYNLFPHMRKWLTLMEFASNDEVTAGTTACYGKLDKSYNMDVVESLEHQSKKCINLKKDFA
;
A
#
# COMPACT_ATOMS: atom_id res chain seq x y z
N MET A 1 1.85 9.51 6.51
CA MET A 1 1.39 9.68 7.91
C MET A 1 2.43 9.04 8.81
N LYS A 2 3.18 9.80 9.63
CA LYS A 2 4.15 9.21 10.57
C LYS A 2 3.37 8.69 11.78
N PHE A 3 3.16 7.39 11.89
CA PHE A 3 2.72 6.80 13.14
C PHE A 3 3.92 6.81 14.09
N THR A 4 3.85 7.62 15.15
CA THR A 4 4.85 7.60 16.21
C THR A 4 4.54 6.45 17.16
N THR A 5 5.58 5.86 17.75
CA THR A 5 5.47 4.74 18.70
C THR A 5 4.51 5.06 19.86
N SER A 6 4.50 6.33 20.30
CA SER A 6 3.58 6.83 21.32
C SER A 6 2.11 6.74 20.90
N ARG A 7 1.76 7.19 19.69
CA ARG A 7 0.37 7.16 19.21
C ARG A 7 -0.11 5.74 18.94
N SER A 8 0.77 4.86 18.46
CA SER A 8 0.42 3.44 18.26
C SER A 8 0.14 2.74 19.59
N HIS A 9 0.92 3.05 20.63
CA HIS A 9 0.70 2.53 21.99
C HIS A 9 -0.65 2.96 22.56
N ASP A 10 -0.99 4.24 22.44
CA ASP A 10 -2.27 4.78 22.94
C ASP A 10 -3.49 4.14 22.26
N LEU A 11 -3.35 3.83 20.96
CA LEU A 11 -4.36 3.14 20.16
C LEU A 11 -4.27 1.61 20.26
N ARG A 12 -3.32 1.08 21.05
CA ARG A 12 -3.03 -0.36 21.22
C ARG A 12 -2.75 -1.11 19.91
N TYR A 13 -2.25 -0.41 18.90
CA TYR A 13 -1.82 -1.05 17.66
C TYR A 13 -0.48 -1.74 17.85
N HIS A 14 -0.41 -3.00 17.41
CA HIS A 14 0.85 -3.70 17.28
C HIS A 14 1.56 -3.20 16.02
N VAL A 15 2.70 -2.53 16.19
CA VAL A 15 3.52 -2.07 15.07
C VAL A 15 4.41 -3.21 14.62
N LEU A 16 4.16 -3.72 13.42
CA LEU A 16 5.00 -4.76 12.82
C LEU A 16 6.38 -4.18 12.46
N PRO A 17 7.47 -4.92 12.70
CA PRO A 17 8.79 -4.50 12.27
C PRO A 17 8.84 -4.41 10.74
N HIS A 18 9.26 -3.26 10.21
CA HIS A 18 9.39 -3.01 8.78
C HIS A 18 10.87 -2.97 8.44
N ALA A 19 11.39 -4.00 7.76
CA ALA A 19 12.79 -3.97 7.30
C ALA A 19 12.93 -3.01 6.10
N ASP A 20 14.13 -2.52 5.79
CA ASP A 20 14.32 -1.60 4.65
C ASP A 20 13.97 -2.25 3.31
N CYS A 21 14.18 -3.57 3.18
CA CYS A 21 13.78 -4.36 2.04
C CYS A 21 12.26 -4.61 1.95
N PHE A 22 11.50 -4.25 3.00
CA PHE A 22 10.04 -4.28 3.00
C PHE A 22 9.41 -3.04 2.37
N ARG A 23 10.18 -2.05 1.89
CA ARG A 23 9.59 -0.91 1.17
C ARG A 23 8.82 -1.39 -0.07
N ASP A 24 9.34 -2.40 -0.76
CA ASP A 24 8.65 -3.05 -1.89
C ASP A 24 7.55 -4.03 -1.43
N LEU A 25 7.44 -4.28 -0.13
CA LEU A 25 6.47 -5.20 0.50
C LEU A 25 5.36 -4.44 1.24
N GLY A 26 5.39 -3.11 1.24
CA GLY A 26 4.23 -2.33 1.61
C GLY A 26 3.10 -2.73 0.67
N THR A 27 2.03 -3.34 1.21
CA THR A 27 0.83 -3.75 0.44
C THR A 27 0.27 -2.61 -0.42
N SER A 28 0.54 -1.36 -0.03
CA SER A 28 0.23 -0.19 -0.83
C SER A 28 1.20 0.03 -2.02
N ASP A 29 2.49 -0.17 -1.83
CA ASP A 29 3.54 0.16 -2.82
C ASP A 29 3.55 -0.78 -4.03
N TYR A 30 3.38 -2.09 -3.84
CA TYR A 30 3.40 -3.06 -4.94
C TYR A 30 2.04 -3.34 -5.58
N ASN A 31 0.94 -2.98 -4.91
CA ASN A 31 -0.39 -3.31 -5.39
C ASN A 31 -1.26 -2.07 -5.62
N LEU A 32 -1.50 -1.28 -4.57
CA LEU A 32 -2.43 -0.16 -4.64
C LEU A 32 -1.92 0.99 -5.50
N PHE A 33 -0.68 1.43 -5.30
CA PHE A 33 -0.11 2.55 -6.06
C PHE A 33 0.09 2.24 -7.54
N PRO A 34 0.45 1.03 -7.98
CA PRO A 34 0.43 0.69 -9.39
C PRO A 34 -0.95 0.80 -10.03
N HIS A 35 -2.02 0.36 -9.35
CA HIS A 35 -3.39 0.53 -9.84
C HIS A 35 -3.79 2.01 -9.90
N MET A 36 -3.54 2.75 -8.83
CA MET A 36 -3.80 4.19 -8.76
C MET A 36 -3.02 4.96 -9.82
N ARG A 37 -1.74 4.64 -10.07
CA ARG A 37 -0.92 5.29 -11.10
C ARG A 37 -1.53 5.14 -12.49
N LYS A 38 -1.96 3.92 -12.85
CA LYS A 38 -2.64 3.68 -14.14
C LYS A 38 -3.89 4.51 -14.29
N TRP A 39 -4.68 4.63 -13.22
CA TRP A 39 -5.89 5.46 -13.21
C TRP A 39 -5.56 6.95 -13.30
N LEU A 40 -4.58 7.43 -12.52
CA LEU A 40 -4.13 8.82 -12.50
C LEU A 40 -3.57 9.27 -13.84
N THR A 41 -2.89 8.40 -14.60
CA THR A 41 -2.36 8.75 -15.94
C THR A 41 -3.46 9.19 -16.91
N LEU A 42 -4.72 8.77 -16.69
CA LEU A 42 -5.85 9.10 -17.54
C LEU A 42 -6.69 10.28 -17.02
N MET A 43 -6.31 10.88 -15.91
CA MET A 43 -7.10 11.91 -15.22
C MET A 43 -6.35 13.23 -15.17
N GLU A 44 -7.08 14.31 -15.43
CA GLU A 44 -6.67 15.68 -15.10
C GLU A 44 -7.67 16.22 -14.07
N PHE A 45 -7.17 16.97 -13.09
CA PHE A 45 -8.00 17.54 -12.03
C PHE A 45 -7.78 19.04 -11.96
N ALA A 46 -8.86 19.81 -11.91
CA ALA A 46 -8.84 21.26 -11.77
C ALA A 46 -8.86 21.71 -10.29
N SER A 47 -9.18 20.80 -9.36
CA SER A 47 -9.29 21.12 -7.93
C SER A 47 -9.00 19.92 -7.02
N ASN A 48 -8.75 20.22 -5.74
CA ASN A 48 -8.59 19.19 -4.71
C ASN A 48 -9.89 18.40 -4.44
N ASP A 49 -11.04 19.02 -4.65
CA ASP A 49 -12.33 18.35 -4.50
C ASP A 49 -12.52 17.28 -5.58
N GLU A 50 -12.11 17.57 -6.81
CA GLU A 50 -12.11 16.59 -7.91
C GLU A 50 -11.12 15.44 -7.65
N VAL A 51 -9.92 15.74 -7.11
CA VAL A 51 -8.97 14.70 -6.70
C VAL A 51 -9.59 13.79 -5.65
N THR A 52 -10.28 14.36 -4.65
CA THR A 52 -10.90 13.60 -3.55
C THR A 52 -12.04 12.73 -4.06
N ALA A 53 -12.94 13.29 -4.87
CA ALA A 53 -14.07 12.57 -5.45
C ALA A 53 -13.60 11.47 -6.42
N GLY A 54 -12.66 11.78 -7.30
CA GLY A 54 -12.08 10.83 -8.25
C GLY A 54 -11.38 9.68 -7.54
N THR A 55 -10.57 9.97 -6.53
CA THR A 55 -9.87 8.96 -5.74
C THR A 55 -10.88 8.06 -5.03
N THR A 56 -11.90 8.63 -4.38
CA THR A 56 -12.96 7.86 -3.71
C THR A 56 -13.68 6.91 -4.69
N ALA A 57 -13.99 7.38 -5.90
CA ALA A 57 -14.60 6.55 -6.93
C ALA A 57 -13.66 5.47 -7.47
N CYS A 58 -12.36 5.75 -7.59
CA CYS A 58 -11.34 4.77 -7.99
C CYS A 58 -11.26 3.62 -6.98
N TYR A 59 -11.17 3.95 -5.68
CA TYR A 59 -11.18 2.95 -4.61
C TYR A 59 -12.50 2.20 -4.51
N GLY A 60 -13.64 2.89 -4.67
CA GLY A 60 -14.97 2.26 -4.60
C GLY A 60 -15.23 1.22 -5.69
N LYS A 61 -14.46 1.23 -6.78
CA LYS A 61 -14.52 0.24 -7.86
C LYS A 61 -13.65 -1.00 -7.61
N LEU A 62 -12.75 -0.97 -6.62
CA LEU A 62 -11.95 -2.13 -6.27
C LEU A 62 -12.84 -3.17 -5.59
N ASP A 63 -12.75 -4.42 -6.06
CA ASP A 63 -13.47 -5.52 -5.44
C ASP A 63 -12.95 -5.77 -4.02
N LYS A 64 -13.80 -6.27 -3.12
CA LYS A 64 -13.37 -6.58 -1.74
C LYS A 64 -12.26 -7.64 -1.72
N SER A 65 -12.28 -8.60 -2.66
CA SER A 65 -11.23 -9.61 -2.83
C SER A 65 -9.86 -8.99 -3.14
N TYR A 66 -9.83 -7.82 -3.80
CA TYR A 66 -8.59 -7.13 -4.13
C TYR A 66 -7.72 -6.87 -2.90
N ASN A 67 -8.30 -6.59 -1.74
CA ASN A 67 -7.52 -6.38 -0.52
C ASN A 67 -7.11 -7.70 0.16
N MET A 68 -7.91 -8.76 0.01
CA MET A 68 -7.62 -10.08 0.59
C MET A 68 -6.46 -10.76 -0.14
N ASP A 69 -6.51 -10.79 -1.48
CA ASP A 69 -5.48 -11.40 -2.32
C ASP A 69 -4.10 -10.80 -2.04
N VAL A 70 -4.08 -9.51 -1.69
CA VAL A 70 -2.87 -8.75 -1.37
C VAL A 70 -2.31 -9.16 -0.02
N VAL A 71 -3.17 -9.31 0.99
CA VAL A 71 -2.75 -9.80 2.31
C VAL A 71 -2.21 -11.23 2.19
N GLU A 72 -2.85 -12.08 1.39
CA GLU A 72 -2.38 -13.45 1.14
C GLU A 72 -1.04 -13.46 0.38
N SER A 73 -0.86 -12.57 -0.59
CA SER A 73 0.41 -12.45 -1.33
C SER A 73 1.59 -11.99 -0.47
N LEU A 74 1.34 -11.35 0.69
CA LEU A 74 2.39 -10.82 1.56
C LEU A 74 3.32 -11.92 2.09
N GLU A 75 2.77 -13.11 2.37
CA GLU A 75 3.58 -14.24 2.83
C GLU A 75 4.55 -14.72 1.74
N HIS A 76 4.04 -14.85 0.51
CA HIS A 76 4.85 -15.23 -0.65
C HIS A 76 5.97 -14.21 -0.91
N GLN A 77 5.64 -12.92 -0.87
CA GLN A 77 6.64 -11.89 -1.10
C GLN A 77 7.66 -11.78 0.03
N SER A 78 7.25 -11.99 1.29
CA SER A 78 8.16 -12.06 2.43
C SER A 78 9.17 -13.20 2.26
N LYS A 79 8.72 -14.38 1.84
CA LYS A 79 9.59 -15.52 1.50
C LYS A 79 10.55 -15.18 0.36
N LYS A 80 10.06 -14.54 -0.70
CA LYS A 80 10.89 -14.08 -1.82
C LYS A 80 11.98 -13.10 -1.37
N CYS A 81 11.66 -12.14 -0.50
CA CYS A 81 12.60 -11.16 0.03
C CYS A 81 13.71 -11.81 0.87
N ILE A 82 13.35 -12.76 1.74
CA ILE A 82 14.32 -13.53 2.53
C ILE A 82 15.27 -14.31 1.61
N ASN A 83 14.73 -14.96 0.57
CA ASN A 83 15.51 -15.77 -0.36
C ASN A 83 16.43 -14.94 -1.26
N LEU A 84 16.04 -13.71 -1.61
CA LEU A 84 16.82 -12.81 -2.47
C LEU A 84 17.94 -12.05 -1.74
N LYS A 85 18.22 -12.34 -0.46
CA LYS A 85 19.36 -11.79 0.32
C LYS A 85 19.67 -10.30 0.02
N LYS A 86 18.66 -9.43 0.08
CA LYS A 86 18.80 -7.96 -0.11
C LYS A 86 19.24 -7.49 -1.52
N ASP A 87 19.23 -8.32 -2.55
CA ASP A 87 19.53 -7.89 -3.93
C ASP A 87 18.29 -7.33 -4.63
N PHE A 88 17.70 -6.28 -4.06
CA PHE A 88 16.85 -5.36 -4.80
C PHE A 88 17.71 -4.11 -5.07
N ALA A 89 18.48 -4.18 -6.15
CA ALA A 89 19.21 -3.04 -6.72
C ALA A 89 18.25 -2.09 -7.45
#